data_AF-A0A742R5C3-F1
#
_entry.id   AF-A0A742R5C3-F1
#
_cell.length_a   1.000
_cell.length_b   1.000
_cell.length_c   1.000
_cell.angle_alpha   90.00
_cell.angle_beta   90.00
_cell.angle_gamma   90.00
#
_symmetry.space_group_name_H-M   'P 1'
#
loop_
_entity.id
_entity.type
_entity.pdbx_description
1 polymer ?
#
loop_
_entity_poly.entity_id
_entity_poly.type
_entity_poly.pdbx_seq_one_letter_code
_entity_poly.pdbx_strand_id
1 'polypeptide(L)' 'MKKEDLWHFRDEIKRVARALNIIKKRLNDGRYEEAADSMRREGVILSNMYRELSDIIEQQDSNV' A
#
# COMPACT_ATOMS: atom_id res chain seq x y z
N MET A 1 -6.27 7.50 -16.28
CA MET A 1 -5.38 7.78 -15.13
C MET A 1 -4.41 8.90 -15.46
N LYS A 2 -4.18 9.85 -14.54
CA LYS A 2 -3.26 10.98 -14.72
C LYS A 2 -1.85 10.61 -14.25
N LYS A 3 -0.85 11.38 -14.70
CA LYS A 3 0.57 11.19 -14.31
C LYS A 3 0.80 11.35 -12.80
N GLU A 4 0.03 12.24 -12.17
CA GLU A 4 0.07 12.49 -10.73
C GLU A 4 -0.38 11.27 -9.93
N ASP A 5 -1.47 10.62 -10.35
CA ASP A 5 -1.97 9.38 -9.73
C ASP A 5 -0.90 8.27 -9.78
N LEU A 6 -0.23 8.12 -10.93
CA LEU A 6 0.85 7.14 -11.09
C LEU A 6 2.05 7.41 -10.16
N TRP A 7 2.38 8.68 -9.94
CA TRP A 7 3.44 9.05 -9.00
C TRP A 7 3.04 8.76 -7.56
N HIS A 8 1.79 9.08 -7.20
CA HIS A 8 1.24 8.75 -5.89
C HIS A 8 1.30 7.24 -5.60
N PHE A 9 0.77 6.40 -6.50
CA PHE A 9 0.80 4.94 -6.32
C PHE A 9 2.22 4.39 -6.24
N ARG A 10 3.14 4.89 -7.08
CA ARG A 10 4.56 4.48 -7.03
C ARG A 10 5.16 4.75 -5.65
N ASP A 11 4.88 5.91 -5.08
CA ASP A 11 5.49 6.34 -3.82
C ASP A 11 4.90 5.57 -2.61
N GLU A 12 3.59 5.29 -2.62
CA GLU A 12 2.96 4.41 -1.62
C GLU A 12 3.47 2.95 -1.72
N ILE A 13 3.63 2.38 -2.92
CA ILE A 13 4.23 1.04 -3.10
C ILE A 13 5.66 1.01 -2.51
N LYS A 14 6.47 2.03 -2.82
CA LYS A 14 7.84 2.14 -2.28
C LYS A 14 7.86 2.30 -0.76
N ARG A 15 6.86 2.97 -0.18
CA ARG A 15 6.72 3.11 1.27
C ARG A 15 6.40 1.76 1.90
N VAL A 16 5.39 1.04 1.39
CA VAL A 16 5.00 -0.29 1.89
C VAL A 16 6.17 -1.26 1.77
N ALA A 17 6.90 -1.27 0.65
CA ALA A 17 8.07 -2.13 0.47
C ALA A 17 9.16 -1.88 1.53
N ARG A 18 9.41 -0.60 1.89
CA ARG A 18 10.34 -0.25 2.98
C ARG A 18 9.83 -0.72 4.34
N ALA A 19 8.53 -0.57 4.60
CA ALA A 19 7.91 -1.04 5.84
C ALA A 19 7.99 -2.56 5.98
N LEU A 20 7.80 -3.33 4.89
CA LEU A 20 7.95 -4.78 4.88
C LEU A 20 9.36 -5.24 5.29
N ASN A 21 10.40 -4.51 4.90
CA ASN A 21 11.76 -4.79 5.37
C ASN A 21 11.92 -4.59 6.89
N ILE A 22 11.29 -3.55 7.44
CA ILE A 22 11.29 -3.29 8.89
C ILE A 22 10.50 -4.36 9.63
N ILE A 23 9.33 -4.75 9.11
CA ILE A 23 8.51 -5.85 9.65
C ILE A 23 9.32 -7.14 9.68
N LYS A 24 9.98 -7.49 8.57
CA LYS A 24 10.86 -8.66 8.49
C LYS A 24 11.94 -8.62 9.58
N LYS A 25 12.59 -7.48 9.78
CA LYS A 25 13.58 -7.32 10.86
C LYS A 25 12.95 -7.56 12.24
N ARG A 26 11.79 -6.96 12.52
CA ARG A 26 11.08 -7.15 13.80
C ARG A 26 10.69 -8.61 14.04
N LEU A 27 10.25 -9.33 13.01
CA LEU A 27 9.96 -10.77 13.11
C LEU A 27 11.21 -11.57 13.51
N ASN A 28 12.36 -11.25 12.91
CA ASN A 28 13.63 -11.89 13.25
C ASN A 28 14.10 -11.54 14.67
N ASP A 29 13.80 -10.32 15.14
CA ASP A 29 14.14 -9.85 16.49
C ASP A 29 13.15 -10.36 17.56
N GLY A 30 12.16 -11.19 17.20
CA GLY A 30 11.13 -11.70 18.13
C GLY A 30 10.06 -10.67 18.53
N ARG A 31 10.02 -9.50 17.88
CA ARG A 31 9.09 -8.40 18.16
C ARG A 31 7.77 -8.57 17.41
N TYR A 32 7.06 -9.66 17.71
CA TYR A 32 5.90 -10.10 16.92
C TYR A 32 4.70 -9.15 16.97
N GLU A 33 4.36 -8.60 18.14
CA GLU A 33 3.22 -7.67 18.26
C GLU A 33 3.44 -6.41 17.42
N GLU A 34 4.63 -5.82 17.51
CA GLU A 34 4.98 -4.64 16.70
C GLU A 34 5.06 -4.96 15.19
N ALA A 35 5.52 -6.16 14.84
CA ALA A 35 5.49 -6.62 13.46
C ALA A 35 4.05 -6.75 12.94
N ALA A 36 3.16 -7.35 13.73
CA ALA A 36 1.75 -7.49 13.40
C ALA A 36 1.05 -6.14 13.25
N ASP A 37 1.28 -5.21 14.17
CA ASP A 37 0.70 -3.85 14.11
C ASP A 37 1.22 -3.05 12.93
N SER A 38 2.48 -3.24 12.54
CA SER A 38 2.98 -2.65 11.29
C SER A 38 2.38 -3.33 10.06
N MET A 39 2.28 -4.66 10.02
CA MET A 39 1.62 -5.34 8.89
C MET A 39 0.17 -4.89 8.70
N ARG A 40 -0.60 -4.73 9.79
CA ARG A 40 -1.97 -4.21 9.73
C ARG A 40 -2.03 -2.82 9.12
N ARG A 41 -1.15 -1.91 9.56
CA ARG A 41 -1.07 -0.55 9.02
C ARG A 41 -0.75 -0.51 7.53
N GLU A 42 0.25 -1.26 7.09
CA GLU A 42 0.60 -1.33 5.68
C GLU A 42 -0.50 -2.01 4.84
N GLY A 43 -1.21 -2.98 5.42
CA GLY A 43 -2.37 -3.61 4.79
C GLY A 43 -3.52 -2.64 4.52
N VAL A 44 -3.78 -1.69 5.44
CA VAL A 44 -4.76 -0.61 5.23
C VAL A 44 -4.34 0.29 4.06
N ILE A 45 -3.06 0.64 3.97
CA ILE A 45 -2.53 1.47 2.87
C ILE A 45 -2.75 0.76 1.53
N LEU A 46 -2.37 -0.52 1.42
CA LEU A 46 -2.57 -1.30 0.20
C LEU A 46 -4.05 -1.44 -0.16
N SER A 47 -4.93 -1.63 0.83
CA SER A 47 -6.37 -1.72 0.59
C SER A 47 -6.96 -0.42 0.07
N ASN A 48 -6.52 0.73 0.60
CA ASN A 48 -6.95 2.04 0.11
C ASN A 48 -6.46 2.28 -1.33
N MET A 49 -5.20 1.96 -1.62
CA MET A 49 -4.65 2.03 -2.98
C MET A 49 -5.45 1.18 -3.97
N TYR A 50 -5.85 -0.04 -3.58
CA TYR A 50 -6.67 -0.90 -4.41
C TYR A 50 -8.03 -0.25 -4.73
N ARG A 51 -8.68 0.36 -3.73
CA ARG A 51 -9.96 1.05 -3.93
C ARG A 51 -9.81 2.23 -4.89
N GLU A 52 -8.79 3.07 -4.68
CA GLU A 52 -8.52 4.21 -5.56
C GLU A 52 -8.25 3.77 -7.00
N LEU A 53 -7.49 2.67 -7.19
CA LEU A 53 -7.26 2.09 -8.52
C LEU A 53 -8.57 1.56 -9.13
N SER A 54 -9.41 0.89 -8.34
CA SER A 54 -10.72 0.39 -8.79
C SER A 54 -11.61 1.55 -9.24
N ASP A 55 -11.71 2.61 -8.43
CA ASP A 55 -12.52 3.79 -8.72
C ASP A 55 -12.06 4.46 -10.02
N ILE A 56 -10.74 4.59 -10.23
CA ILE A 56 -10.19 5.17 -11.48
C ILE A 56 -10.57 4.30 -12.69
N ILE A 57 -10.48 2.98 -12.57
CA ILE A 57 -10.81 2.05 -13.66
C ILE A 57 -12.31 2.14 -13.97
N GLU A 58 -13.18 2.08 -12.96
CA GLU A 58 -14.64 2.17 -13.11
C GLU A 58 -15.09 3.51 -13.71
N GLN A 59 -14.45 4.62 -13.31
CA GLN A 59 -14.69 5.94 -13.92
C GLN A 59 -14.24 6.02 -15.37
N GLN A 60 -13.19 5.30 -15.77
CA GLN A 60 -12.77 5.24 -17.17
C GLN A 60 -13.77 4.43 -18.00
N ASP A 61 -14.24 3.29 -17.49
CA ASP A 61 -15.22 2.44 -18.19
C ASP A 61 -16.60 3.10 -18.31
N SER A 62 -17.02 3.89 -17.31
CA SER A 62 -18.32 4.59 -17.31
C SER A 62 -18.36 5.85 -18.18
N ASN A 63 -17.20 6.33 -18.64
CA ASN A 63 -17.08 7.51 -19.51
C ASN A 63 -16.87 7.13 -20.99
N VAL A 64 -17.10 5.87 -21.36
CA VAL A 64 -17.07 5.33 -22.73
C VAL A 64 -18.49 5.08 -23.25
#